data_AF-A0A8H9ZQB6-F1
#
_entry.id   AF-A0A8H9ZQB6-F1
#
_cell.length_a   1.000
_cell.length_b   1.000
_cell.length_c   1.000
_cell.angle_alpha   90.00
_cell.angle_beta   90.00
_cell.angle_gamma   90.00
#
_symmetry.space_group_name_H-M   'P 1'
#
loop_
_entity.id
_entity.type
_entity.pdbx_description
1 polymer ?
#
loop_
_entity_poly.entity_id
_entity_poly.type
_entity_poly.pdbx_seq_one_letter_code
_entity_poly.pdbx_strand_id
1 'polypeptide(L)'
;MSNKIYINLKKVFNNEVSVDGFFEKELSYLDCKHISALSALVFVEDKINANKLKTYSDIVARLNLDDFAFAIVCLYEMYQDNDIPFPFQERQDITWSICQALIDSGNSDYDEHTRRLRWAISGAYQGEQYLVKDNGLFLPLYGVW
;
A
#
# COMPACT_ATOMS: atom_id res chain seq x y z
N MET A 1 -10.50 -2.96 16.43
CA MET A 1 -9.03 -2.93 16.22
C MET A 1 -8.66 -1.94 15.12
N SER A 2 -9.38 -1.93 13.98
CA SER A 2 -9.25 -0.97 12.87
C SER A 2 -9.17 0.50 13.28
N ASN A 3 -10.05 0.97 14.19
CA ASN A 3 -10.05 2.38 14.62
C ASN A 3 -8.74 2.81 15.31
N LYS A 4 -8.09 1.91 16.08
CA LYS A 4 -6.80 2.19 16.73
C LYS A 4 -5.66 2.29 15.71
N ILE A 5 -5.65 1.40 14.71
CA ILE A 5 -4.66 1.42 13.62
C ILE A 5 -4.80 2.69 12.80
N TYR A 6 -6.02 3.04 12.41
CA TYR A 6 -6.33 4.27 11.67
C TYR A 6 -5.83 5.53 12.41
N ILE A 7 -6.17 5.68 13.70
CA ILE A 7 -5.72 6.82 14.51
C ILE A 7 -4.18 6.88 14.56
N ASN A 8 -3.51 5.75 14.74
CA ASN A 8 -2.05 5.72 14.75
C ASN A 8 -1.46 6.05 13.38
N LEU A 9 -2.06 5.59 12.28
CA LEU A 9 -1.62 5.96 10.93
C LEU A 9 -1.77 7.46 10.69
N LYS A 10 -2.88 8.09 11.06
CA LYS A 10 -3.02 9.56 10.97
C LYS A 10 -1.89 10.30 11.71
N LYS A 11 -1.48 9.80 12.89
CA LYS A 11 -0.33 10.35 13.62
C LYS A 11 0.98 10.20 12.84
N VAL A 12 1.21 9.05 12.19
CA VAL A 12 2.39 8.82 11.34
C VAL A 12 2.39 9.76 10.14
N PHE A 13 1.25 9.91 9.45
CA PHE A 13 1.09 10.84 8.31
C PHE A 13 1.23 12.32 8.69
N ASN A 14 0.96 12.66 9.96
CA ASN A 14 1.18 13.99 10.52
C ASN A 14 2.59 14.18 11.11
N ASN A 15 3.49 13.20 10.97
CA ASN A 15 4.84 13.18 11.54
C ASN A 15 4.87 13.28 13.09
N GLU A 16 3.78 12.94 13.78
CA GLU A 16 3.76 12.84 15.24
C GLU A 16 4.46 11.57 15.73
N VAL A 17 4.52 10.53 14.89
CA VAL A 17 5.17 9.24 15.14
C VAL A 17 5.96 8.85 13.89
N SER A 18 7.17 8.32 14.05
CA SER A 18 7.95 7.82 12.90
C SER A 18 7.37 6.51 12.36
N VAL A 19 7.68 6.19 11.11
CA VAL A 19 7.32 4.89 10.52
C VAL A 19 7.98 3.75 11.31
N ASP A 20 9.24 3.91 11.72
CA ASP A 20 9.93 2.96 12.61
C ASP A 20 9.17 2.73 13.92
N GLY A 21 8.86 3.79 14.67
CA GLY A 21 8.16 3.67 15.95
C GLY A 21 6.73 3.13 15.81
N PHE A 22 6.14 3.18 14.60
CA PHE A 22 4.87 2.54 14.32
C PHE A 22 5.01 1.01 14.19
N PHE A 23 6.04 0.53 13.48
CA PHE A 23 6.29 -0.88 13.20
C PHE A 23 7.08 -1.64 14.28
N GLU A 24 7.71 -0.94 15.24
CA GLU A 24 8.38 -1.57 16.40
C GLU A 24 7.43 -2.35 17.34
N LYS A 25 6.11 -2.23 17.16
CA LYS A 25 5.11 -2.98 17.91
C LYS A 25 4.93 -4.37 17.29
N GLU A 26 4.77 -5.42 18.10
CA GLU A 26 4.38 -6.73 17.57
C GLU A 26 3.02 -6.62 16.85
N LEU A 27 3.02 -6.88 15.54
CA LEU A 27 1.85 -6.83 14.66
C LEU A 27 1.40 -8.25 14.30
N SER A 28 0.08 -8.48 14.34
CA SER A 28 -0.50 -9.70 13.80
C SER A 28 -0.71 -9.60 12.28
N TYR A 29 -0.94 -10.73 11.61
CA TYR A 29 -1.30 -10.75 10.18
C TYR A 29 -2.52 -9.88 9.86
N LEU A 30 -3.54 -9.92 10.73
CA LEU A 30 -4.74 -9.10 10.56
C LEU A 30 -4.42 -7.61 10.70
N ASP A 31 -3.42 -7.25 11.51
CA ASP A 31 -2.97 -5.87 11.62
C ASP A 31 -2.29 -5.42 10.32
N CYS A 32 -1.46 -6.25 9.68
CA CYS A 32 -0.82 -5.92 8.41
C CYS A 32 -1.84 -5.63 7.30
N LYS A 33 -2.86 -6.48 7.13
CA LYS A 33 -3.94 -6.21 6.17
C LYS A 33 -4.69 -4.91 6.44
N HIS A 34 -5.00 -4.64 7.72
CA HIS A 34 -5.62 -3.38 8.10
C HIS A 34 -4.68 -2.19 7.85
N ILE A 35 -3.38 -2.32 8.10
CA ILE A 35 -2.38 -1.28 7.81
C ILE A 35 -2.35 -1.00 6.31
N SER A 36 -2.35 -2.02 5.46
CA SER A 36 -2.39 -1.87 4.01
C SER A 36 -3.61 -1.07 3.53
N ALA A 37 -4.83 -1.48 3.93
CA ALA A 37 -6.05 -0.78 3.53
C ALA A 37 -6.12 0.63 4.12
N LEU A 38 -5.86 0.77 5.43
CA LEU A 38 -6.01 2.06 6.12
C LEU A 38 -4.92 3.06 5.75
N SER A 39 -3.71 2.62 5.38
CA SER A 39 -2.65 3.54 4.92
C SER A 39 -3.01 4.15 3.56
N ALA A 40 -3.58 3.37 2.65
CA ALA A 40 -4.14 3.88 1.40
C ALA A 40 -5.27 4.89 1.67
N LEU A 41 -6.19 4.56 2.57
CA LEU A 41 -7.30 5.45 2.95
C LEU A 41 -6.79 6.78 3.48
N VAL A 42 -5.87 6.74 4.46
CA VAL A 42 -5.32 7.94 5.07
C VAL A 42 -4.58 8.79 4.04
N PHE A 43 -3.85 8.17 3.11
CA PHE A 43 -3.15 8.88 2.04
C PHE A 43 -4.10 9.59 1.07
N VAL A 44 -5.20 8.95 0.68
CA VAL A 44 -6.20 9.52 -0.26
C VAL A 44 -7.07 10.60 0.40
N GLU A 45 -7.49 10.39 1.66
CA GLU A 45 -8.27 11.39 2.42
C GLU A 45 -7.51 12.70 2.63
N ASP A 46 -6.19 12.60 2.76
CA ASP A 46 -5.35 13.73 3.03
C ASP A 46 -4.91 14.40 1.72
N LYS A 47 -4.89 15.74 1.68
CA LYS A 47 -4.35 16.47 0.53
C LYS A 47 -2.93 15.99 0.23
N ILE A 48 -2.76 15.36 -0.93
CA ILE A 48 -1.50 14.77 -1.37
C ILE A 48 -0.43 15.86 -1.39
N ASN A 49 0.63 15.63 -0.63
CA ASN A 49 1.85 16.40 -0.69
C ASN A 49 3.04 15.45 -0.61
N ALA A 50 4.22 15.94 -0.98
CA ALA A 50 5.43 15.12 -1.08
C ALA A 50 5.77 14.37 0.23
N ASN A 51 5.51 14.97 1.39
CA ASN A 51 5.76 14.33 2.68
C ASN A 51 4.83 13.15 2.91
N LYS A 52 3.54 13.28 2.61
CA LYS A 52 2.56 12.19 2.79
C LYS A 52 2.80 11.05 1.81
N LEU A 53 3.20 11.38 0.58
CA LEU A 53 3.60 10.36 -0.39
C LEU A 53 4.82 9.57 0.10
N LYS A 54 5.83 10.28 0.63
CA LYS A 54 6.98 9.64 1.24
C LYS A 54 6.57 8.74 2.41
N THR A 55 5.75 9.24 3.34
CA THR A 55 5.26 8.45 4.48
C THR A 55 4.50 7.19 4.04
N TYR A 56 3.60 7.31 3.06
CA TYR A 56 2.90 6.16 2.50
C TYR A 56 3.89 5.15 1.89
N SER A 57 4.87 5.63 1.13
CA SER A 57 5.90 4.80 0.49
C SER A 57 6.73 4.03 1.52
N ASP A 58 7.16 4.71 2.57
CA ASP A 58 7.94 4.14 3.68
C ASP A 58 7.13 3.08 4.46
N ILE A 59 5.81 3.26 4.59
CA ILE A 59 4.92 2.28 5.22
C ILE A 59 4.80 1.04 4.36
N VAL A 60 4.46 1.19 3.07
CA VAL A 60 4.19 0.02 2.22
C VAL A 60 5.47 -0.78 1.95
N ALA A 61 6.63 -0.13 1.85
CA ALA A 61 7.92 -0.81 1.64
C ALA A 61 8.31 -1.76 2.79
N ARG A 62 7.72 -1.62 3.97
CA ARG A 62 7.94 -2.51 5.14
C ARG A 62 6.99 -3.69 5.20
N LEU A 63 5.94 -3.69 4.39
CA LEU A 63 5.00 -4.80 4.33
C LEU A 63 5.65 -5.98 3.61
N ASN A 64 5.17 -7.19 3.92
CA ASN A 64 5.51 -8.33 3.09
C ASN A 64 4.93 -8.15 1.68
N LEU A 65 5.39 -8.96 0.73
CA LEU A 65 5.04 -8.82 -0.68
C LEU A 65 3.53 -8.88 -0.98
N ASP A 66 2.77 -9.68 -0.25
CA ASP A 66 1.32 -9.84 -0.46
C ASP A 66 0.55 -8.64 0.11
N ASP A 67 0.87 -8.23 1.33
CA ASP A 67 0.26 -7.06 1.99
C ASP A 67 0.64 -5.75 1.29
N PHE A 68 1.85 -5.67 0.74
CA PHE A 68 2.31 -4.60 -0.14
C PHE A 68 1.42 -4.49 -1.37
N ALA A 69 1.27 -5.59 -2.13
CA ALA A 69 0.45 -5.58 -3.34
C ALA A 69 -1.01 -5.21 -3.02
N PHE A 70 -1.53 -5.70 -1.91
CA PHE A 70 -2.85 -5.35 -1.40
C PHE A 70 -2.99 -3.86 -1.07
N ALA A 71 -1.97 -3.24 -0.48
CA ALA A 71 -1.99 -1.79 -0.23
C ALA A 71 -2.08 -0.96 -1.52
N ILE A 72 -1.39 -1.38 -2.60
CA ILE A 72 -1.43 -0.68 -3.89
C ILE A 72 -2.78 -0.87 -4.59
N VAL A 73 -3.38 -2.06 -4.48
CA VAL A 73 -4.75 -2.31 -4.99
C VAL A 73 -5.74 -1.42 -4.27
N CYS A 74 -5.70 -1.38 -2.93
CA CYS A 74 -6.58 -0.50 -2.14
C CYS A 74 -6.41 0.96 -2.56
N LEU A 75 -5.18 1.41 -2.79
CA LEU A 75 -4.91 2.76 -3.28
C LEU A 75 -5.59 3.01 -4.62
N TYR A 76 -5.39 2.13 -5.60
CA TYR A 76 -5.99 2.27 -6.92
C TYR A 76 -7.53 2.29 -6.86
N GLU A 77 -8.12 1.34 -6.13
CA GLU A 77 -9.57 1.26 -5.94
C GLU A 77 -10.11 2.51 -5.26
N MET A 78 -9.42 3.07 -4.27
CA MET A 78 -9.86 4.33 -3.65
C MET A 78 -9.88 5.51 -4.61
N TYR A 79 -8.96 5.61 -5.56
CA TYR A 79 -9.06 6.64 -6.60
C TYR A 79 -10.28 6.40 -7.50
N GLN A 80 -10.55 5.15 -7.87
CA GLN A 80 -11.71 4.80 -8.70
C GLN A 80 -13.04 5.04 -7.98
N ASP A 81 -13.20 4.47 -6.78
CA ASP A 81 -14.45 4.47 -6.01
C ASP A 81 -14.85 5.87 -5.53
N ASN A 82 -13.89 6.78 -5.41
CA ASN A 82 -14.13 8.18 -5.03
C ASN A 82 -14.18 9.13 -6.24
N ASP A 83 -14.21 8.61 -7.47
CA ASP A 83 -14.18 9.39 -8.72
C ASP A 83 -13.02 10.41 -8.77
N ILE A 84 -11.89 10.08 -8.13
CA ILE A 84 -10.69 10.93 -8.12
C ILE A 84 -9.89 10.62 -9.39
N PRO A 85 -9.59 11.63 -10.24
CA PRO A 85 -8.74 11.42 -11.39
C PRO A 85 -7.39 10.84 -10.97
N PHE A 86 -6.98 9.72 -11.58
CA PHE A 86 -5.66 9.12 -11.34
C PHE A 86 -4.75 9.28 -12.56
N PRO A 87 -4.25 10.50 -12.82
CA PRO A 87 -3.48 10.80 -14.03
C PRO A 87 -2.19 10.00 -14.10
N PHE A 88 -1.64 9.87 -15.30
CA PHE A 88 -0.41 9.13 -15.55
C PHE A 88 0.78 9.66 -14.73
N GLN A 89 0.93 10.99 -14.63
CA GLN A 89 2.02 11.61 -13.87
C GLN A 89 1.98 11.23 -12.39
N GLU A 90 0.81 11.29 -11.76
CA GLU A 90 0.66 10.97 -10.34
C GLU A 90 0.96 9.49 -10.06
N ARG A 91 0.54 8.58 -10.96
CA ARG A 91 0.93 7.17 -10.90
C ARG A 91 2.44 6.99 -11.03
N GLN A 92 3.11 7.75 -11.89
CA GLN A 92 4.57 7.72 -12.01
C GLN A 92 5.24 8.22 -10.74
N ASP A 93 4.78 9.33 -10.17
CA ASP A 93 5.34 9.92 -8.94
C ASP A 93 5.21 8.93 -7.76
N ILE A 94 4.03 8.31 -7.61
CA ILE A 94 3.80 7.27 -6.60
C ILE A 94 4.70 6.06 -6.83
N THR A 95 4.77 5.58 -8.07
CA THR A 95 5.64 4.45 -8.43
C THR A 95 7.08 4.74 -8.08
N TRP A 96 7.58 5.94 -8.41
CA TRP A 96 8.96 6.34 -8.17
C TRP A 96 9.27 6.42 -6.68
N SER A 97 8.37 7.03 -5.90
CA SER A 97 8.53 7.17 -4.45
C SER A 97 8.58 5.81 -3.76
N ILE A 98 7.71 4.87 -4.14
CA ILE A 98 7.69 3.51 -3.57
C ILE A 98 8.93 2.72 -3.98
N CYS A 99 9.36 2.79 -5.25
CA CYS A 99 10.61 2.16 -5.68
C CYS A 99 11.81 2.68 -4.88
N GLN A 100 11.88 3.99 -4.63
CA GLN A 100 12.94 4.56 -3.81
C GLN A 100 12.89 4.02 -2.37
N ALA A 101 11.71 3.96 -1.76
CA ALA A 101 11.54 3.43 -0.40
C ALA A 101 11.96 1.94 -0.30
N LEU A 102 11.67 1.12 -1.33
CA LEU A 102 12.09 -0.28 -1.39
C LEU A 102 13.62 -0.43 -1.50
N ILE A 103 14.28 0.47 -2.24
CA ILE A 103 15.75 0.52 -2.32
C ILE A 103 16.34 0.90 -0.96
N ASP A 104 15.80 1.96 -0.35
CA ASP A 104 16.28 2.49 0.93
C ASP A 104 16.09 1.48 2.08
N SER A 105 15.04 0.63 2.01
CA SER A 105 14.82 -0.45 2.97
C SER A 105 15.69 -1.69 2.75
N GLY A 106 16.48 -1.74 1.67
CA GLY A 106 17.31 -2.91 1.34
C GLY A 106 16.50 -4.16 0.98
N ASN A 107 15.34 -4.00 0.32
CA ASN A 107 14.42 -5.10 0.03
C ASN A 107 15.06 -6.13 -0.93
N SER A 108 15.09 -7.40 -0.54
CA SER A 108 15.70 -8.49 -1.32
C SER A 108 14.88 -8.94 -2.53
N ASP A 109 13.57 -8.67 -2.55
CA ASP A 109 12.62 -9.06 -3.59
C ASP A 109 12.17 -7.84 -4.42
N TYR A 110 13.06 -6.85 -4.58
CA TYR A 110 12.79 -5.57 -5.24
C TYR A 110 12.12 -5.71 -6.62
N ASP A 111 12.59 -6.65 -7.44
CA ASP A 111 12.06 -6.87 -8.79
C ASP A 111 10.60 -7.33 -8.76
N GLU A 112 10.26 -8.22 -7.82
CA GLU A 112 8.91 -8.74 -7.66
C GLU A 112 7.97 -7.68 -7.06
N HIS A 113 8.43 -6.91 -6.07
CA HIS A 113 7.69 -5.74 -5.59
C HIS A 113 7.41 -4.73 -6.71
N THR A 114 8.42 -4.43 -7.53
CA THR A 114 8.28 -3.48 -8.65
C THR A 114 7.31 -4.01 -9.71
N ARG A 115 7.34 -5.30 -10.01
CA ARG A 115 6.39 -5.96 -10.92
C ARG A 115 4.96 -5.78 -10.42
N ARG A 116 4.70 -6.13 -9.14
CA ARG A 116 3.37 -6.04 -8.54
C ARG A 116 2.86 -4.60 -8.43
N LEU A 117 3.74 -3.66 -8.07
CA LEU A 117 3.44 -2.23 -8.01
C LEU A 117 2.94 -1.71 -9.36
N ARG A 118 3.71 -1.92 -10.44
CA ARG A 118 3.34 -1.44 -11.79
C ARG A 118 2.02 -2.04 -12.26
N TRP A 119 1.77 -3.30 -11.92
CA TRP A 119 0.57 -3.97 -12.34
C TRP A 119 -0.67 -3.53 -11.56
N ALA A 120 -0.56 -3.39 -10.24
CA ALA A 120 -1.66 -2.88 -9.41
C ALA A 120 -1.98 -1.42 -9.74
N ILE A 121 -0.98 -0.55 -9.84
CA ILE A 121 -1.18 0.90 -10.07
C ILE A 121 -1.68 1.24 -11.48
N SER A 122 -1.46 0.34 -12.45
CA SER A 122 -2.01 0.49 -13.80
C SER A 122 -3.48 0.05 -13.90
N GLY A 123 -4.00 -0.65 -12.89
CA GLY A 123 -5.32 -1.30 -12.91
C GLY A 123 -5.34 -2.65 -13.61
N ALA A 124 -4.21 -3.09 -14.19
CA ALA A 124 -4.13 -4.35 -14.92
C ALA A 124 -4.37 -5.58 -14.02
N TYR A 125 -4.32 -5.42 -12.68
CA TYR A 125 -4.58 -6.50 -11.72
C TYR A 125 -6.00 -7.06 -11.86
N GLN A 126 -6.95 -6.26 -12.35
CA GLN A 126 -8.31 -6.68 -12.62
C GLN A 126 -8.40 -7.75 -13.73
N GLY A 127 -7.36 -7.87 -14.57
CA GLY A 127 -7.27 -8.84 -15.65
C GLY A 127 -6.33 -10.03 -15.39
N GLU A 128 -5.61 -10.06 -14.25
CA GLU A 128 -4.62 -11.10 -13.95
C GLU A 128 -5.00 -11.94 -12.73
N GLN A 129 -5.05 -13.27 -12.90
CA GLN A 129 -5.21 -14.23 -11.80
C GLN A 129 -3.95 -14.36 -10.92
N TYR A 130 -2.80 -13.78 -11.31
CA TYR A 130 -1.46 -14.12 -10.80
C TYR A 130 -0.80 -13.09 -9.88
N LEU A 131 -1.45 -11.96 -9.58
CA LEU A 131 -0.97 -11.03 -8.53
C LEU A 131 -1.29 -11.50 -7.12
N VAL A 132 -2.17 -12.49 -7.06
CA VAL A 132 -2.49 -13.30 -5.91
C VAL A 132 -1.87 -14.66 -6.18
N LYS A 133 -1.11 -15.20 -5.22
CA LYS A 133 -0.49 -16.51 -5.35
C LYS A 133 -1.58 -17.59 -5.28
N ASP A 134 -2.18 -17.89 -6.42
CA ASP A 134 -3.19 -18.94 -6.58
C ASP A 134 -2.55 -20.19 -7.19
N ASN A 135 -1.91 -21.00 -6.35
CA ASN A 135 -1.56 -22.39 -6.68
C ASN A 135 -2.69 -23.31 -6.21
N GLY A 136 -3.87 -23.18 -6.82
CA GLY A 136 -4.77 -24.29 -7.09
C GLY A 136 -5.61 -24.88 -5.94
N LEU A 137 -5.86 -24.20 -4.81
CA LEU A 137 -6.73 -24.81 -3.78
C LEU A 137 -7.48 -23.91 -2.79
N PHE A 138 -7.42 -22.57 -2.84
CA PHE A 138 -8.08 -21.73 -1.83
C PHE A 138 -8.70 -20.45 -2.38
N LEU A 139 -9.77 -20.00 -1.71
CA LEU A 139 -10.64 -18.84 -2.00
C LEU A 139 -9.90 -17.60 -2.53
N PRO A 140 -10.56 -16.79 -3.40
CA PRO A 140 -9.94 -15.59 -3.96
C PRO A 140 -9.51 -14.65 -2.83
N LEU A 141 -8.27 -14.14 -2.88
CA LEU A 141 -7.79 -13.13 -1.91
C LEU A 141 -8.61 -11.84 -1.97
N TYR A 142 -9.35 -11.64 -3.06
CA TYR A 142 -10.34 -10.58 -3.25
C TYR A 142 -11.67 -11.20 -3.67
N GLY A 143 -12.48 -11.54 -2.68
CA GLY A 143 -13.87 -11.97 -2.86
C GLY A 143 -14.74 -11.18 -1.91
N VAL A 144 -15.61 -10.33 -2.49
CA VAL A 144 -16.84 -9.72 -1.96
C VAL A 144 -16.79 -9.24 -0.49
N TRP A 145 -16.77 -7.92 -0.32
CA TRP A 145 -17.06 -7.22 0.93
C TRP A 145 -18.31 -7.74 1.65
#